data_AF-U9U8B5-F1
#
_entry.id   AF-U9U8B5-F1
#
_cell.length_a   1.000
_cell.length_b   1.000
_cell.length_c   1.000
_cell.angle_alpha   90.00
_cell.angle_beta   90.00
_cell.angle_gamma   90.00
#
_symmetry.space_group_name_H-M   'P 1'
#
loop_
_entity.id
_entity.type
_entity.pdbx_description
1 polymer ?
#
loop_
_entity_poly.entity_id
_entity_poly.type
_entity_poly.pdbx_seq_one_letter_code
_entity_poly.pdbx_strand_id
1 'polypeptide(L)'
;MPSIINDECADFVPNQKRGSAVNFAESQASKEYKEKDAALAEKIKNQNLGPKIWHDSFNRPDGRLQLYVANEGLAIPYVSPMLADSLGDLPPLLLTAGDDERLRDESIYFAHRSAEPTKYKGPSYNAGKFEKSPFQTPTNTTLEIYEEMPHVFQMMMEHVCSTKSYERIAEFINRATNIHNEPLPPSSYNYINVKGEFGPLKERHEKVFNWEKIGIVPS
;
A
#
# COMPACT_ATOMS: atom_id res chain seq x y z
N MET A 1 11.40 0.78 -0.26
CA MET A 1 12.59 0.13 -0.85
C MET A 1 13.44 1.18 -1.54
N PRO A 2 14.78 1.06 -1.53
CA PRO A 2 15.68 1.94 -2.28
C PRO A 2 15.32 2.00 -3.77
N SER A 3 15.48 3.15 -4.41
CA SER A 3 15.21 3.29 -5.85
C SER A 3 16.20 2.45 -6.65
N ILE A 4 15.73 1.63 -7.59
CA ILE A 4 16.58 0.92 -8.58
C ILE A 4 16.34 1.44 -10.01
N ILE A 5 15.48 2.45 -10.15
CA ILE A 5 14.95 2.94 -11.43
C ILE A 5 15.53 4.30 -11.80
N ASN A 6 15.76 5.18 -10.81
CA ASN A 6 16.28 6.53 -11.02
C ASN A 6 17.45 6.80 -10.08
N ASP A 7 18.61 7.16 -10.64
CA ASP A 7 19.87 7.44 -9.96
C ASP A 7 19.97 8.81 -9.31
N GLU A 8 19.03 9.72 -9.62
CA GLU A 8 18.87 11.01 -8.94
C GLU A 8 18.15 10.88 -7.59
N CYS A 9 17.58 9.72 -7.28
CA CYS A 9 16.93 9.48 -5.99
C CYS A 9 17.98 9.40 -4.87
N ALA A 10 17.73 10.08 -3.75
CA ALA A 10 18.66 10.12 -2.60
C ALA A 10 19.01 8.74 -2.02
N ASP A 11 18.15 7.74 -2.23
CA ASP A 11 18.38 6.35 -1.83
C ASP A 11 18.45 5.41 -3.03
N PHE A 12 18.99 5.88 -4.15
CA PHE A 12 19.28 5.02 -5.28
C PHE A 12 20.28 3.95 -4.91
N VAL A 13 19.88 2.70 -5.09
CA VAL A 13 20.81 1.58 -5.16
C VAL A 13 21.10 1.39 -6.63
N PRO A 14 22.36 1.57 -7.07
CA PRO A 14 22.77 1.26 -8.42
C PRO A 14 22.21 -0.11 -8.78
N ASN A 15 21.42 -0.14 -9.84
CA ASN A 15 21.05 -1.40 -10.47
C ASN A 15 22.38 -2.01 -10.93
N GLN A 16 23.00 -2.78 -10.06
CA GLN A 16 24.24 -3.46 -10.36
C GLN A 16 23.87 -4.40 -11.51
N LYS A 17 24.13 -3.95 -12.74
CA LYS A 17 24.29 -4.84 -13.88
C LYS A 17 25.38 -5.81 -13.46
N ARG A 18 24.97 -6.93 -12.87
CA ARG A 18 25.82 -8.00 -12.33
C ARG A 18 26.75 -7.58 -11.19
N GLY A 19 26.19 -7.46 -10.00
CA GLY A 19 26.98 -7.50 -8.77
C GLY A 19 26.23 -8.28 -7.70
N SER A 20 26.80 -9.40 -7.26
CA SER A 20 26.48 -10.13 -6.03
C SER A 20 25.05 -10.63 -5.75
N ALA A 21 24.07 -10.45 -6.65
CA ALA A 21 23.03 -11.47 -6.81
C ALA A 21 23.70 -12.64 -7.49
N VAL A 22 24.32 -13.45 -6.64
CA VAL A 22 25.01 -14.71 -6.87
C VAL A 22 24.50 -15.39 -8.15
N ASN A 23 25.42 -15.85 -9.00
CA ASN A 23 25.15 -16.95 -9.91
C ASN A 23 24.81 -18.18 -9.05
N PHE A 24 23.69 -18.16 -8.34
CA PHE A 24 23.14 -19.34 -7.72
C PHE A 24 22.84 -20.28 -8.88
N ALA A 25 23.37 -21.49 -8.81
CA ALA A 25 22.93 -22.54 -9.70
C ALA A 25 21.39 -22.56 -9.66
N GLU A 26 20.77 -22.45 -10.82
CA GLU A 26 19.33 -22.33 -10.90
C GLU A 26 18.69 -23.58 -10.30
N SER A 27 18.03 -23.42 -9.16
CA SER A 27 17.36 -24.53 -8.50
C SER A 27 16.12 -24.95 -9.29
N GLN A 28 15.70 -26.21 -9.12
CA GLN A 28 14.47 -26.71 -9.72
C GLN A 28 13.26 -25.84 -9.33
N ALA A 29 13.19 -25.39 -8.06
CA ALA A 29 12.14 -24.49 -7.59
C ALA A 29 12.16 -23.13 -8.32
N SER A 30 13.35 -22.59 -8.63
CA SER A 30 13.49 -21.34 -9.39
C SER A 30 13.01 -21.51 -10.83
N LYS A 31 13.29 -22.65 -11.47
CA LYS A 31 12.79 -22.98 -12.83
C LYS A 31 11.28 -23.06 -12.84
N GLU A 32 10.70 -23.86 -11.95
CA GLU A 32 9.26 -24.03 -11.83
C GLU A 32 8.54 -22.72 -11.53
N TYR A 33 9.12 -21.89 -10.65
CA TYR A 33 8.60 -20.56 -10.39
C TYR A 33 8.61 -19.70 -11.65
N LYS A 34 9.73 -19.61 -12.38
CA LYS A 34 9.83 -18.81 -13.61
C LYS A 34 8.87 -19.30 -14.69
N GLU A 35 8.71 -20.61 -14.85
CA GLU A 35 7.74 -21.20 -15.81
C GLU A 35 6.30 -20.84 -15.44
N LYS A 36 5.93 -20.98 -14.15
CA LYS A 36 4.59 -20.62 -13.66
C LYS A 36 4.33 -19.12 -13.74
N ASP A 37 5.32 -18.29 -13.41
CA ASP A 37 5.24 -16.82 -13.47
C ASP A 37 5.07 -16.35 -14.92
N ALA A 38 5.82 -16.92 -15.87
CA ALA A 38 5.65 -16.66 -17.30
C ALA A 38 4.27 -17.09 -17.82
N ALA A 39 3.79 -18.28 -17.42
CA ALA A 39 2.45 -18.74 -17.79
C ALA A 39 1.34 -17.85 -17.20
N LEU A 40 1.52 -17.33 -15.98
CA LEU A 40 0.61 -16.37 -15.36
C LEU A 40 0.62 -15.03 -16.10
N ALA A 41 1.79 -14.50 -16.43
CA ALA A 41 1.93 -13.25 -17.19
C ALA A 41 1.23 -13.34 -18.55
N GLU A 42 1.43 -14.44 -19.28
CA GLU A 42 0.72 -14.70 -20.54
C GLU A 42 -0.78 -14.83 -20.33
N LYS A 43 -1.22 -15.50 -19.27
CA LYS A 43 -2.65 -15.58 -18.93
C LYS A 43 -3.25 -14.20 -18.66
N ILE A 44 -2.56 -13.31 -17.95
CA ILE A 44 -3.02 -11.95 -17.67
C ILE A 44 -3.11 -11.13 -18.96
N LYS A 45 -2.09 -11.20 -19.82
CA LYS A 45 -2.08 -10.51 -21.13
C LYS A 45 -3.21 -10.95 -22.05
N ASN A 46 -3.45 -12.26 -22.09
CA ASN A 46 -4.45 -12.88 -22.96
C ASN A 46 -5.85 -12.94 -22.33
N GLN A 47 -6.00 -12.53 -21.06
CA GLN A 47 -7.31 -12.49 -20.39
C GLN A 47 -8.18 -11.37 -20.97
N ASN A 48 -9.10 -11.75 -21.85
CA ASN A 48 -10.21 -10.91 -22.32
C ASN A 48 -11.36 -10.81 -21.30
N LEU A 49 -11.05 -10.81 -19.99
CA LEU A 49 -12.05 -10.77 -18.92
C LEU A 49 -12.14 -9.35 -18.37
N GLY A 50 -12.95 -8.51 -19.03
CA GLY A 50 -13.34 -7.19 -18.52
C GLY A 50 -12.41 -6.02 -18.89
N PRO A 51 -12.62 -4.84 -18.28
CA PRO A 51 -11.80 -3.67 -18.53
C PRO A 51 -10.37 -3.94 -18.04
N LYS A 52 -9.38 -3.52 -18.83
CA LYS A 52 -7.94 -3.67 -18.56
C LYS A 52 -7.64 -3.40 -17.07
N ILE A 53 -7.10 -4.40 -16.38
CA ILE A 53 -6.77 -4.30 -14.94
C ILE A 53 -5.39 -3.69 -14.69
N TRP A 54 -4.55 -3.59 -15.72
CA TRP A 54 -3.17 -3.10 -15.63
C TRP A 54 -2.88 -1.94 -16.59
N HIS A 55 -1.88 -1.14 -16.27
CA HIS A 55 -1.41 -0.05 -17.12
C HIS A 55 -0.13 -0.44 -17.89
N ASP A 56 0.12 0.15 -19.05
CA ASP A 56 1.30 -0.19 -19.86
C ASP A 56 2.63 0.20 -19.18
N SER A 57 2.58 1.06 -18.16
CA SER A 57 3.75 1.38 -17.34
C SER A 57 4.35 0.18 -16.60
N PHE A 58 3.57 -0.89 -16.40
CA PHE A 58 4.11 -2.13 -15.81
C PHE A 58 4.92 -2.96 -16.81
N ASN A 59 4.79 -2.70 -18.11
CA ASN A 59 5.57 -3.39 -19.13
C ASN A 59 7.03 -2.89 -19.08
N ARG A 60 7.91 -3.70 -18.51
CA ARG A 60 9.36 -3.46 -18.43
C ARG A 60 10.07 -4.66 -19.05
N PRO A 61 10.33 -4.67 -20.36
CA PRO A 61 10.95 -5.82 -21.03
C PRO A 61 12.37 -6.11 -20.54
N ASP A 62 13.07 -5.06 -20.09
CA ASP A 62 14.48 -5.15 -19.65
C ASP A 62 14.64 -5.36 -18.14
N GLY A 63 13.54 -5.53 -17.39
CA GLY A 63 13.64 -5.60 -15.93
C GLY A 63 12.37 -5.99 -15.19
N ARG A 64 12.55 -6.34 -13.92
CA ARG A 64 11.46 -6.66 -13.00
C ARG A 64 11.32 -5.52 -11.99
N LEU A 65 10.08 -5.08 -11.75
CA LEU A 65 9.78 -4.03 -10.77
C LEU A 65 9.80 -4.56 -9.33
N GLN A 66 9.32 -5.79 -9.12
CA GLN A 66 9.22 -6.45 -7.81
C GLN A 66 9.53 -7.93 -7.91
N LEU A 67 10.12 -8.51 -6.87
CA LEU A 67 10.46 -9.95 -6.86
C LEU A 67 9.24 -10.86 -6.64
N TYR A 68 8.17 -10.32 -6.05
CA TYR A 68 7.02 -11.10 -5.60
C TYR A 68 6.22 -11.73 -6.76
N VAL A 69 5.96 -10.96 -7.83
CA VAL A 69 5.17 -11.40 -9.00
C VAL A 69 5.71 -10.76 -10.28
N ALA A 70 5.48 -11.39 -11.44
CA ALA A 70 5.64 -10.76 -12.75
C ALA A 70 4.96 -9.37 -12.79
N ASN A 71 5.51 -8.45 -13.59
CA ASN A 71 5.06 -7.06 -13.59
C ASN A 71 3.57 -6.91 -13.95
N GLU A 72 3.07 -7.76 -14.83
CA GLU A 72 1.67 -7.83 -15.25
C GLU A 72 0.73 -8.18 -14.09
N GLY A 73 1.23 -8.92 -13.09
CA GLY A 73 0.48 -9.29 -11.89
C GLY A 73 0.46 -8.20 -10.82
N LEU A 74 1.29 -7.16 -10.91
CA LEU A 74 1.36 -6.10 -9.89
C LEU A 74 0.08 -5.29 -9.80
N ALA A 75 -0.67 -5.16 -10.89
CA ALA A 75 -1.92 -4.41 -10.89
C ALA A 75 -3.12 -5.21 -10.36
N ILE A 76 -2.94 -6.50 -10.06
CA ILE A 76 -3.99 -7.34 -9.49
C ILE A 76 -4.31 -6.80 -8.07
N PRO A 77 -5.59 -6.49 -7.74
CA PRO A 77 -5.94 -5.93 -6.43
C PRO A 77 -5.52 -6.79 -5.23
N TYR A 78 -5.46 -8.12 -5.37
CA TYR A 78 -4.94 -9.00 -4.33
C TYR A 78 -3.42 -8.91 -4.11
N VAL A 79 -2.68 -8.39 -5.08
CA VAL A 79 -1.25 -8.10 -4.97
C VAL A 79 -1.04 -6.66 -4.49
N SER A 80 -1.75 -5.72 -5.11
CA SER A 80 -1.70 -4.30 -4.78
C SER A 80 -3.09 -3.80 -4.40
N PRO A 81 -3.51 -3.89 -3.13
CA PRO A 81 -4.85 -3.49 -2.69
C PRO A 81 -5.20 -2.03 -3.01
N MET A 82 -4.20 -1.16 -3.06
CA MET A 82 -4.36 0.23 -3.51
C MET A 82 -4.93 0.35 -4.93
N LEU A 83 -4.83 -0.70 -5.76
CA LEU A 83 -5.34 -0.71 -7.13
C LEU A 83 -6.71 -1.40 -7.23
N ALA A 84 -7.36 -1.70 -6.10
CA ALA A 84 -8.75 -2.15 -6.07
C ALA A 84 -9.71 -1.07 -6.59
N ASP A 85 -10.81 -1.53 -7.18
CA ASP A 85 -11.89 -0.67 -7.68
C ASP A 85 -12.59 0.09 -6.55
N SER A 86 -12.69 -0.53 -5.37
CA SER A 86 -13.22 0.06 -4.15
C SER A 86 -12.47 -0.44 -2.93
N LEU A 87 -12.38 0.42 -1.91
CA LEU A 87 -11.92 0.12 -0.55
C LEU A 87 -13.03 0.38 0.49
N GLY A 88 -14.28 0.48 0.05
CA GLY A 88 -15.45 0.56 0.92
C GLY A 88 -15.90 -0.82 1.43
N ASP A 89 -16.85 -0.82 2.36
CA ASP A 89 -17.44 -2.01 3.01
C ASP A 89 -16.43 -2.97 3.66
N LEU A 90 -15.19 -2.53 3.87
CA LEU A 90 -14.22 -3.26 4.67
C LEU A 90 -14.64 -3.25 6.15
N PRO A 91 -14.21 -4.25 6.94
CA PRO A 91 -14.27 -4.18 8.39
C PRO A 91 -13.59 -2.89 8.91
N PRO A 92 -13.88 -2.46 10.15
CA PRO A 92 -13.20 -1.34 10.76
C PRO A 92 -11.68 -1.45 10.63
N LEU A 93 -11.02 -0.33 10.33
CA LEU A 93 -9.58 -0.30 10.07
C LEU A 93 -8.86 0.59 11.07
N LEU A 94 -7.73 0.08 11.58
CA LEU A 94 -6.67 0.88 12.20
C LEU A 94 -5.44 0.79 11.31
N LEU A 95 -5.07 1.91 10.70
CA LEU A 95 -3.89 2.06 9.86
C LEU A 95 -2.85 2.85 10.63
N THR A 96 -1.65 2.28 10.75
CA THR A 96 -0.53 2.90 11.47
C THR A 96 0.68 2.97 10.56
N ALA A 97 1.31 4.14 10.48
CA ALA A 97 2.55 4.32 9.75
C ALA A 97 3.49 5.25 10.52
N GLY A 98 4.78 5.03 10.33
CA GLY A 98 5.80 6.01 10.68
C GLY A 98 5.75 7.23 9.77
N ASP A 99 6.11 8.38 10.30
CA ASP A 99 6.15 9.62 9.54
C ASP A 99 7.39 9.70 8.63
N ASP A 100 8.44 8.96 8.96
CA ASP A 100 9.71 8.91 8.22
C ASP A 100 9.90 7.54 7.54
N GLU A 101 8.83 6.99 6.96
CA GLU A 101 8.88 5.81 6.12
C GLU A 101 8.34 6.04 4.71
N ARG A 102 8.84 5.24 3.75
CA ARG A 102 8.45 5.35 2.34
C ARG A 102 7.00 4.93 2.06
N LEU A 103 6.40 4.13 2.94
CA LEU A 103 5.04 3.61 2.79
C LEU A 103 3.97 4.54 3.42
N ARG A 104 4.40 5.62 4.11
CA ARG A 104 3.50 6.58 4.78
C ARG A 104 2.38 7.06 3.86
N ASP A 105 2.76 7.50 2.67
CA ASP A 105 1.84 8.12 1.73
C ASP A 105 0.77 7.13 1.23
N GLU A 106 1.11 5.84 1.10
CA GLU A 106 0.16 4.80 0.73
C GLU A 106 -0.85 4.53 1.85
N SER A 107 -0.41 4.59 3.11
CA SER A 107 -1.28 4.42 4.28
C SER A 107 -2.25 5.59 4.43
N ILE A 108 -1.78 6.82 4.22
CA ILE A 108 -2.62 8.03 4.19
C ILE A 108 -3.68 7.89 3.10
N TYR A 109 -3.25 7.59 1.87
CA TYR A 109 -4.17 7.54 0.75
C TYR A 109 -5.17 6.38 0.87
N PHE A 110 -4.75 5.23 1.40
CA PHE A 110 -5.62 4.10 1.68
C PHE A 110 -6.73 4.50 2.65
N ALA A 111 -6.36 5.17 3.74
CA ALA A 111 -7.29 5.57 4.77
C ALA A 111 -8.41 6.49 4.23
N HIS A 112 -8.01 7.45 3.40
CA HIS A 112 -8.95 8.37 2.76
C HIS A 112 -9.81 7.68 1.71
N ARG A 113 -9.25 6.76 0.91
CA ARG A 113 -10.02 5.97 -0.04
C ARG A 113 -11.01 5.01 0.60
N SER A 114 -10.71 4.46 1.78
CA SER A 114 -11.66 3.60 2.50
C SER A 114 -12.75 4.42 3.20
N ALA A 115 -12.41 5.55 3.80
CA ALA A 115 -13.34 6.40 4.54
C ALA A 115 -14.20 7.33 3.66
N GLU A 116 -13.70 7.75 2.49
CA GLU A 116 -14.42 8.64 1.56
C GLU A 116 -14.25 8.13 0.10
N PRO A 117 -14.72 6.90 -0.22
CA PRO A 117 -14.44 6.24 -1.50
C PRO A 117 -15.01 6.96 -2.73
N THR A 118 -16.02 7.82 -2.56
CA THR A 118 -16.59 8.66 -3.64
C THR A 118 -15.72 9.88 -3.97
N LYS A 119 -14.89 10.34 -3.01
CA LYS A 119 -14.05 11.53 -3.14
C LYS A 119 -12.65 11.19 -3.63
N TYR A 120 -12.03 10.17 -3.04
CA TYR A 120 -10.66 9.77 -3.38
C TYR A 120 -10.68 8.59 -4.33
N LYS A 121 -10.16 8.82 -5.55
CA LYS A 121 -10.27 7.87 -6.66
C LYS A 121 -9.10 6.89 -6.67
N GLY A 122 -9.34 5.73 -7.25
CA GLY A 122 -8.28 4.78 -7.58
C GLY A 122 -7.43 5.24 -8.78
N PRO A 123 -6.59 4.36 -9.32
CA PRO A 123 -5.84 4.63 -10.54
C PRO A 123 -6.78 4.99 -11.71
N SER A 124 -6.32 5.81 -12.66
CA SER A 124 -7.15 6.34 -13.75
C SER A 124 -7.78 5.27 -14.63
N TYR A 125 -7.10 4.13 -14.82
CA TYR A 125 -7.61 2.98 -15.56
C TYR A 125 -8.68 2.16 -14.81
N ASN A 126 -9.00 2.53 -13.56
CA ASN A 126 -10.16 2.02 -12.81
C ASN A 126 -11.35 3.00 -12.82
N ALA A 127 -11.31 4.09 -13.59
CA ALA A 127 -12.43 5.02 -13.69
C ALA A 127 -13.73 4.29 -14.10
N GLY A 128 -14.84 4.56 -13.41
CA GLY A 128 -16.14 3.94 -13.69
C GLY A 128 -16.33 2.54 -13.11
N LYS A 129 -15.30 1.94 -12.50
CA LYS A 129 -15.40 0.60 -11.87
C LYS A 129 -15.97 0.70 -10.44
N PHE A 130 -15.69 1.78 -9.72
CA PHE A 130 -16.22 2.03 -8.38
C PHE A 130 -17.76 2.06 -8.36
N GLU A 131 -18.38 2.77 -9.32
CA GLU A 131 -19.84 2.91 -9.42
C GLU A 131 -20.56 1.57 -9.69
N LYS A 132 -19.82 0.58 -10.20
CA LYS A 132 -20.31 -0.79 -10.44
C LYS A 132 -19.91 -1.77 -9.33
N SER A 133 -19.06 -1.34 -8.41
CA SER A 133 -18.62 -2.15 -7.27
C SER A 133 -19.82 -2.41 -6.35
N PRO A 134 -19.98 -3.63 -5.81
CA PRO A 134 -20.94 -3.88 -4.73
C PRO A 134 -20.48 -3.25 -3.41
N PHE A 135 -19.20 -2.88 -3.31
CA PHE A 135 -18.59 -2.25 -2.13
C PHE A 135 -18.50 -0.75 -2.37
N GLN A 136 -19.42 0.04 -1.80
CA GLN A 136 -19.51 1.50 -1.99
C GLN A 136 -19.65 2.26 -0.67
N THR A 137 -19.96 1.57 0.42
CA THR A 137 -20.18 2.17 1.72
C THR A 137 -18.84 2.61 2.33
N PRO A 138 -18.74 3.84 2.87
CA PRO A 138 -17.58 4.27 3.65
C PRO A 138 -17.21 3.28 4.76
N THR A 139 -15.92 2.94 4.84
CA THR A 139 -15.36 2.13 5.92
C THR A 139 -14.96 3.00 7.10
N ASN A 140 -15.32 2.57 8.32
CA ASN A 140 -14.84 3.18 9.55
C ASN A 140 -13.32 3.01 9.66
N THR A 141 -12.59 4.11 9.55
CA THR A 141 -11.13 4.09 9.39
C THR A 141 -10.45 5.05 10.35
N THR A 142 -9.54 4.54 11.16
CA THR A 142 -8.62 5.34 11.98
C THR A 142 -7.22 5.27 11.37
N LEU A 143 -6.64 6.42 11.06
CA LEU A 143 -5.24 6.57 10.65
C LEU A 143 -4.42 7.19 11.77
N GLU A 144 -3.25 6.63 12.04
CA GLU A 144 -2.28 7.16 12.99
C GLU A 144 -0.88 7.24 12.36
N ILE A 145 -0.36 8.46 12.22
CA ILE A 145 0.99 8.74 11.72
C ILE A 145 1.88 9.12 12.91
N TYR A 146 2.95 8.37 13.14
CA TYR A 146 3.84 8.57 14.29
C TYR A 146 5.10 9.35 13.89
N GLU A 147 5.32 10.51 14.51
CA GLU A 147 6.43 11.43 14.24
C GLU A 147 7.80 10.76 14.33
N GLU A 148 8.65 11.02 13.34
CA GLU A 148 10.04 10.52 13.25
C GLU A 148 10.19 9.00 13.32
N MET A 149 9.07 8.26 13.24
CA MET A 149 9.11 6.80 13.35
C MET A 149 9.44 6.17 11.99
N PRO A 150 10.33 5.15 11.97
CA PRO A 150 10.65 4.40 10.77
C PRO A 150 9.60 3.31 10.49
N HIS A 151 9.84 2.56 9.41
CA HIS A 151 9.03 1.39 9.05
C HIS A 151 9.02 0.35 10.18
N VAL A 152 7.82 -0.08 10.58
CA VAL A 152 7.60 -1.06 11.68
C VAL A 152 8.25 -0.63 13.00
N PHE A 153 8.15 0.65 13.34
CA PHE A 153 8.70 1.19 14.60
C PHE A 153 8.21 0.47 15.86
N GLN A 154 7.08 -0.24 15.82
CA GLN A 154 6.58 -1.03 16.95
C GLN A 154 7.60 -2.08 17.43
N MET A 155 8.52 -2.52 16.55
CA MET A 155 9.61 -3.43 16.91
C MET A 155 10.75 -2.76 17.69
N MET A 156 10.77 -1.42 17.75
CA MET A 156 11.73 -0.68 18.56
C MET A 156 11.33 -0.81 20.03
N MET A 157 12.19 -1.46 20.82
CA MET A 157 11.99 -1.62 22.26
C MET A 157 12.11 -0.28 22.98
N GLU A 158 11.28 -0.08 24.00
CA GLU A 158 11.34 1.05 24.94
C GLU A 158 11.15 2.46 24.35
N HIS A 159 10.56 2.57 23.14
CA HIS A 159 10.19 3.86 22.57
C HIS A 159 8.73 4.23 22.90
N VAL A 160 8.49 5.50 23.27
CA VAL A 160 7.16 6.01 23.67
C VAL A 160 6.12 5.76 22.58
N CYS A 161 6.46 6.02 21.32
CA CYS A 161 5.57 5.74 20.19
C CYS A 161 5.23 4.25 20.05
N SER A 162 6.18 3.35 20.28
CA SER A 162 5.94 1.89 20.21
C SER A 162 4.94 1.47 21.27
N THR A 163 5.15 1.90 22.53
CA THR A 163 4.20 1.65 23.62
C THR A 163 2.82 2.20 23.28
N LYS A 164 2.77 3.46 22.81
CA LYS A 164 1.52 4.10 22.42
C LYS A 164 0.80 3.35 21.31
N SER A 165 1.51 2.89 20.28
CA SER A 165 0.94 2.11 19.19
C SER A 165 0.34 0.80 19.67
N TYR A 166 1.02 0.08 20.58
CA TYR A 166 0.47 -1.13 21.18
C TYR A 166 -0.79 -0.88 22.02
N GLU A 167 -0.81 0.18 22.83
CA GLU A 167 -2.01 0.59 23.57
C GLU A 167 -3.19 0.83 22.62
N ARG A 168 -2.94 1.56 21.52
CA ARG A 168 -3.95 1.89 20.52
C ARG A 168 -4.46 0.68 19.76
N ILE A 169 -3.58 -0.27 19.42
CA ILE A 169 -3.95 -1.56 18.84
C ILE A 169 -4.85 -2.33 19.80
N ALA A 170 -4.48 -2.43 21.08
CA ALA A 170 -5.28 -3.14 22.08
C ALA A 170 -6.66 -2.51 22.29
N GLU A 171 -6.73 -1.18 22.39
CA GLU A 171 -7.98 -0.42 22.48
C GLU A 171 -8.87 -0.66 21.25
N PHE A 172 -8.28 -0.61 20.05
CA PHE A 172 -9.00 -0.83 18.81
C PHE A 172 -9.58 -2.25 18.73
N ILE A 173 -8.76 -3.27 19.03
CA ILE A 173 -9.21 -4.67 19.04
C ILE A 173 -10.36 -4.83 20.02
N ASN A 174 -10.19 -4.37 21.27
CA ASN A 174 -11.22 -4.49 22.29
C ASN A 174 -12.56 -3.89 21.83
N ARG A 175 -12.53 -2.70 21.21
CA ARG A 175 -13.73 -2.06 20.66
C ARG A 175 -14.32 -2.81 19.48
N ALA A 176 -13.49 -3.20 18.52
CA ALA A 176 -13.94 -3.90 17.29
C ALA A 176 -14.51 -5.29 17.57
N THR A 177 -14.08 -5.93 18.67
CA THR A 177 -14.56 -7.25 19.08
C THR A 177 -15.50 -7.21 20.29
N ASN A 178 -15.92 -6.02 20.75
CA ASN A 178 -16.75 -5.91 21.94
C ASN A 178 -18.12 -6.56 21.71
N ILE A 179 -18.50 -7.51 22.57
CA ILE A 179 -19.76 -8.26 22.52
C ILE A 179 -20.98 -7.33 22.67
N HIS A 180 -20.80 -6.18 23.32
CA HIS A 180 -21.85 -5.19 23.51
C HIS A 180 -22.18 -4.38 22.24
N ASN A 181 -21.45 -4.60 21.13
CA ASN A 181 -21.64 -3.90 19.85
C ASN A 181 -21.75 -2.38 20.01
N GLU A 182 -20.95 -1.81 20.91
CA GLU A 182 -20.88 -0.36 21.08
C GLU A 182 -20.48 0.29 19.75
N PRO A 183 -21.12 1.41 19.38
CA PRO A 183 -20.79 2.08 18.13
C PRO A 183 -19.33 2.53 18.15
N LEU A 184 -18.62 2.22 17.08
CA LEU A 184 -17.24 2.66 16.92
C LEU A 184 -17.18 4.20 16.83
N PRO A 185 -16.08 4.82 17.30
CA PRO A 185 -15.83 6.23 17.04
C PRO A 185 -15.88 6.51 15.53
N PRO A 186 -16.21 7.74 15.10
CA PRO A 186 -16.11 8.11 13.71
C PRO A 186 -14.67 7.94 13.19
N SER A 187 -14.53 7.82 11.87
CA SER A 187 -13.22 7.81 11.21
C SER A 187 -12.38 9.02 11.67
N SER A 188 -11.09 8.79 11.91
CA SER A 188 -10.19 9.82 12.46
C SER A 188 -8.80 9.74 11.84
N TYR A 189 -8.13 10.87 11.76
CA TYR A 189 -6.80 11.00 11.16
C TYR A 189 -5.89 11.73 12.13
N ASN A 190 -4.96 10.99 12.73
CA ASN A 190 -4.21 11.45 13.88
C ASN A 190 -2.71 11.48 13.55
N TYR A 191 -2.08 12.57 13.92
CA TYR A 191 -0.64 12.67 14.06
C TYR A 191 -0.26 12.46 15.51
N ILE A 192 0.72 11.61 15.78
CA ILE A 192 1.17 11.31 17.14
C ILE A 192 2.63 11.73 17.23
N ASN A 193 2.91 12.73 18.06
CA ASN A 193 4.26 13.25 18.21
C ASN A 193 5.18 12.26 18.95
N VAL A 194 6.48 12.57 19.03
CA VAL A 194 7.47 11.71 19.72
C VAL A 194 7.17 11.49 21.21
N LYS A 195 6.29 12.29 21.82
CA LYS A 195 5.82 12.16 23.21
C LYS A 195 4.54 11.33 23.34
N GLY A 196 3.96 10.84 22.24
CA GLY A 196 2.72 10.08 22.24
C GLY A 196 1.44 10.95 22.30
N GLU A 197 1.55 12.25 22.05
CA GLU A 197 0.43 13.20 22.09
C GLU A 197 -0.23 13.32 20.72
N PHE A 198 -1.57 13.44 20.71
CA PHE A 198 -2.37 13.53 19.49
C PHE A 198 -2.39 14.95 18.93
N GLY A 199 -2.33 15.05 17.61
CA GLY A 199 -2.53 16.27 16.83
C GLY A 199 -3.12 15.96 15.46
N PRO A 200 -3.45 16.99 14.67
CA PRO A 200 -3.89 16.82 13.29
C PRO A 200 -2.73 16.40 12.38
N LEU A 201 -3.04 15.79 11.23
CA LEU A 201 -2.06 15.58 10.18
C LEU A 201 -1.40 16.92 9.77
N LYS A 202 -0.10 16.88 9.48
CA LYS A 202 0.67 18.02 8.97
C LYS A 202 0.35 18.24 7.48
N GLU A 203 0.50 19.47 7.00
CA GLU A 203 0.29 19.87 5.59
C GLU A 203 1.05 18.98 4.59
N ARG A 204 2.25 18.49 4.96
CA ARG A 204 3.02 17.59 4.11
C ARG A 204 2.31 16.27 3.79
N HIS A 205 1.45 15.79 4.68
CA HIS A 205 0.68 14.55 4.49
C HIS A 205 -0.44 14.73 3.47
N GLU A 206 -0.90 15.96 3.25
CA GLU A 206 -1.97 16.26 2.29
C GLU A 206 -1.49 16.28 0.84
N LYS A 207 -0.17 16.32 0.62
CA LYS A 207 0.44 16.32 -0.72
C LYS A 207 0.03 15.10 -1.56
N VAL A 208 -0.28 13.98 -0.91
CA VAL A 208 -0.72 12.75 -1.59
C VAL A 208 -2.05 12.92 -2.33
N PHE A 209 -2.89 13.89 -1.93
CA PHE A 209 -4.18 14.14 -2.58
C PHE A 209 -4.03 14.84 -3.93
N ASN A 210 -2.86 15.41 -4.22
CA ASN A 210 -2.55 16.05 -5.49
C ASN A 210 -1.95 15.08 -6.51
N TRP A 211 -1.89 13.77 -6.21
CA TRP A 211 -1.34 12.78 -7.13
C TRP A 211 -2.30 12.49 -8.30
N GLU A 212 -1.82 12.74 -9.51
CA GLU A 212 -2.59 12.47 -10.73
C GLU A 212 -2.27 11.08 -11.35
N LYS A 213 -1.08 10.54 -11.05
CA LYS A 213 -0.53 9.33 -11.69
C LYS A 213 -0.56 8.10 -10.77
N ILE A 214 -1.65 7.93 -10.03
CA ILE A 214 -1.82 6.81 -9.09
C ILE A 214 -1.85 5.49 -9.87
N GLY A 215 -1.06 4.51 -9.41
CA GLY A 215 -0.93 3.21 -10.07
C GLY A 215 -0.17 3.21 -11.40
N ILE A 216 0.47 4.34 -11.76
CA ILE A 216 1.31 4.44 -12.97
C ILE A 216 2.77 4.47 -12.54
N VAL A 217 3.54 3.50 -13.01
CA VAL A 217 4.97 3.38 -12.72
C VAL A 217 5.75 4.41 -13.56
N PRO A 218 6.64 5.22 -12.95
CA PRO A 218 7.50 6.15 -13.68
C PRO A 218 8.33 5.44 -14.74
N SER A 219 8.47 6.06 -15.92
CA SER A 219 9.31 5.59 -17.04
C SER A 219 10.77 5.52 -16.66
#